data_AF-A0A533V6X0-F1
#
_entry.id   AF-A0A533V6X0-F1
#
_cell.length_a   1.000
_cell.length_b   1.000
_cell.length_c   1.000
_cell.angle_alpha   90.00
_cell.angle_beta   90.00
_cell.angle_gamma   90.00
#
_symmetry.space_group_name_H-M   'P 1'
#
loop_
_entity.id
_entity.type
_entity.pdbx_description
1 polymer ?
#
loop_
_entity_poly.entity_id
_entity_poly.type
_entity_poly.pdbx_seq_one_letter_code
_entity_poly.pdbx_strand_id
1 'polypeptide(L)'
;QGYAEDAGLLGLAIDPHWTTTHQVYFYRTVSASGGLEDQVVRYTATTDSSGNIVADTTKGQELILGGIRGDTAHNGGHLKFDSQGNLYITTGDNFFIPPASPALDLTSLDGKMLRITPLATPGSNGLLYSIPSTNPFASSSDSTIRKEIYSYGLRNPFTFDIDSQTGKIYINAVGYHTWETVLDSTTPVNFGWDQYEGPTIGNPKNLANYKEPTYWYPHAGLEPTTGFVADLEAITGGAFYHSTGTQYPSQLQGAYFFGDYAIGYIVALLPTGTNPPQMDPASGVPKAQVQTVMSGLSFAPIDMSVWNGKLYYVDLVGNVAVLNYS
;
A
#
# COMPACT_ATOMS: atom_id res chain seq x y z
N GLN A 1 -13.05 -18.28 -18.56
CA GLN A 1 -11.79 -17.52 -18.60
C GLN A 1 -11.74 -16.78 -17.28
N GLY A 2 -10.79 -17.14 -16.41
CA GLY A 2 -10.65 -16.54 -15.09
C GLY A 2 -10.01 -15.17 -15.23
N TYR A 3 -10.77 -14.13 -14.92
CA TYR A 3 -10.23 -12.84 -14.58
C TYR A 3 -10.11 -12.84 -13.06
N ALA A 4 -8.90 -12.64 -12.53
CA ALA A 4 -8.76 -12.28 -11.12
C ALA A 4 -9.45 -10.92 -10.96
N GLU A 5 -10.54 -10.90 -10.21
CA GLU A 5 -11.26 -9.68 -9.87
C GLU A 5 -10.59 -9.10 -8.62
N ASP A 6 -9.84 -8.00 -8.74
CA ASP A 6 -9.38 -7.20 -7.60
C ASP A 6 -10.52 -6.32 -7.06
N ALA A 7 -11.74 -6.45 -7.56
CA ALA A 7 -12.89 -5.67 -7.12
C ALA A 7 -13.56 -6.33 -5.91
N GLY A 8 -13.91 -5.55 -4.89
CA GLY A 8 -14.62 -6.08 -3.74
C GLY A 8 -14.32 -5.31 -2.46
N LEU A 9 -14.14 -6.01 -1.35
CA LEU A 9 -13.64 -5.44 -0.10
C LEU A 9 -12.12 -5.64 -0.04
N LEU A 10 -11.37 -4.55 -0.09
CA LEU A 10 -9.92 -4.60 -0.35
C LEU A 10 -9.07 -4.10 0.81
N GLY A 11 -9.55 -3.05 1.49
CA GLY A 11 -8.82 -2.42 2.58
C GLY A 11 -9.61 -2.38 3.87
N LEU A 12 -8.89 -2.43 4.98
CA LEU A 12 -9.42 -2.23 6.33
C LEU A 12 -8.43 -1.38 7.11
N ALA A 13 -8.93 -0.36 7.81
CA ALA A 13 -8.17 0.33 8.85
C ALA A 13 -9.04 0.53 10.09
N ILE A 14 -8.45 0.26 11.26
CA ILE A 14 -9.06 0.56 12.55
C ILE A 14 -8.64 1.98 12.95
N ASP A 15 -9.59 2.77 13.41
CA ASP A 15 -9.32 4.11 13.92
C ASP A 15 -8.27 4.07 15.06
N PRO A 16 -7.24 4.93 15.07
CA PRO A 16 -6.22 4.92 16.12
C PRO A 16 -6.77 5.18 17.53
N HIS A 17 -7.96 5.79 17.61
CA HIS A 17 -8.71 6.02 18.83
C HIS A 17 -9.84 5.01 19.03
N TRP A 18 -9.70 3.80 18.47
CA TRP A 18 -10.69 2.71 18.52
C TRP A 18 -11.39 2.54 19.88
N THR A 19 -10.65 2.64 20.98
CA THR A 19 -11.20 2.45 22.34
C THR A 19 -12.29 3.47 22.69
N THR A 20 -12.32 4.63 22.02
CA THR A 20 -13.33 5.69 22.20
C THR A 20 -14.24 5.84 20.98
N THR A 21 -13.70 5.75 19.76
CA THR A 21 -14.46 6.02 18.53
C THR A 21 -15.25 4.81 18.04
N HIS A 22 -14.70 3.61 18.24
CA HIS A 22 -15.21 2.34 17.72
C HIS A 22 -15.39 2.39 16.18
N GLN A 23 -14.58 3.20 15.49
CA GLN A 23 -14.69 3.40 14.06
C GLN A 23 -13.79 2.42 13.28
N VAL A 24 -14.35 1.84 12.21
CA VAL A 24 -13.62 1.02 11.23
C VAL A 24 -13.84 1.62 9.86
N TYR A 25 -12.76 1.69 9.08
CA TYR A 25 -12.73 2.17 7.72
C TYR A 25 -12.50 1.00 6.78
N PHE A 26 -13.20 1.01 5.65
CA PHE A 26 -13.06 0.01 4.60
C PHE A 26 -12.86 0.68 3.25
N TYR A 27 -11.97 0.12 2.44
CA TYR A 27 -11.88 0.41 1.02
C TYR A 27 -12.61 -0.66 0.25
N ARG A 28 -13.54 -0.27 -0.63
CA ARG A 28 -14.31 -1.22 -1.42
C ARG A 28 -14.68 -0.68 -2.79
N THR A 29 -14.89 -1.61 -3.72
CA THR A 29 -15.44 -1.36 -5.04
C THR A 29 -16.94 -1.59 -5.02
N VAL A 30 -17.72 -0.66 -5.59
CA VAL A 30 -19.18 -0.74 -5.72
C VAL A 30 -19.63 -0.42 -7.14
N SER A 31 -20.80 -0.89 -7.54
CA SER A 31 -21.44 -0.39 -8.77
C SER A 31 -22.12 0.96 -8.50
N ALA A 32 -21.67 2.01 -9.18
CA ALA A 32 -22.21 3.36 -9.05
C ALA A 32 -22.30 4.04 -10.42
N SER A 33 -23.40 4.76 -10.69
CA SER A 33 -23.59 5.59 -11.88
C SER A 33 -23.28 4.92 -13.24
N GLY A 34 -23.51 3.61 -13.34
CA GLY A 34 -23.27 2.83 -14.57
C GLY A 34 -21.83 2.33 -14.75
N GLY A 35 -20.97 2.46 -13.74
CA GLY A 35 -19.62 1.90 -13.72
C GLY A 35 -19.24 1.34 -12.33
N LEU A 36 -17.99 0.93 -12.19
CA LEU A 36 -17.39 0.61 -10.89
C LEU A 36 -16.78 1.88 -10.28
N GLU A 37 -16.96 2.04 -8.98
CA GLU A 37 -16.39 3.13 -8.19
C GLU A 37 -15.77 2.56 -6.92
N ASP A 38 -14.57 3.00 -6.62
CA ASP A 38 -13.91 2.69 -5.36
C ASP A 38 -14.22 3.76 -4.31
N GLN A 39 -14.44 3.30 -3.07
CA GLN A 39 -14.88 4.13 -1.98
C GLN A 39 -14.19 3.76 -0.67
N VAL A 40 -13.83 4.79 0.09
CA VAL A 40 -13.54 4.65 1.52
C VAL A 40 -14.81 4.95 2.29
N VAL A 41 -15.29 3.95 3.02
CA VAL A 41 -16.47 4.05 3.88
C VAL A 41 -16.10 3.80 5.34
N ARG A 42 -16.86 4.41 6.25
CA ARG A 42 -16.70 4.24 7.69
C ARG A 42 -17.95 3.64 8.30
N TYR A 43 -17.74 2.74 9.26
CA TYR A 43 -18.78 2.23 10.14
C TYR A 43 -18.39 2.52 11.58
N THR A 44 -19.40 2.67 12.44
CA THR A 44 -19.21 2.54 13.88
C THR A 44 -19.53 1.11 14.29
N ALA A 45 -18.67 0.50 15.09
CA ALA A 45 -18.87 -0.82 15.64
C ALA A 45 -19.67 -0.76 16.96
N THR A 46 -20.37 -1.86 17.23
CA THR A 46 -21.02 -2.17 18.50
C THR A 46 -20.81 -3.67 18.79
N THR A 47 -21.40 -4.17 19.87
CA THR A 47 -21.39 -5.60 20.20
C THR A 47 -22.79 -6.18 20.12
N ASP A 48 -22.92 -7.34 19.48
CA ASP A 48 -24.18 -8.08 19.49
C ASP A 48 -24.39 -8.83 20.82
N SER A 49 -25.54 -9.48 20.97
CA SER A 49 -25.88 -10.27 22.17
C SER A 49 -24.92 -11.44 22.47
N SER A 50 -24.13 -11.88 21.50
CA SER A 50 -23.13 -12.93 21.63
C SER A 50 -21.72 -12.38 21.90
N GLY A 51 -21.57 -11.05 21.99
CA GLY A 51 -20.29 -10.37 22.19
C GLY A 51 -19.47 -10.19 20.92
N ASN A 52 -20.02 -10.46 19.73
CA ASN A 52 -19.31 -10.24 18.48
C ASN A 52 -19.28 -8.75 18.14
N ILE A 53 -18.15 -8.28 17.60
CA ILE A 53 -18.03 -6.93 17.05
C ILE A 53 -18.80 -6.88 15.73
N VAL A 54 -19.80 -6.01 15.65
CA VAL A 54 -20.68 -5.85 14.48
C VAL A 54 -20.87 -4.37 14.15
N ALA A 55 -21.31 -4.05 12.94
CA ALA A 55 -21.67 -2.68 12.58
C ALA A 55 -22.91 -2.21 13.34
N ASP A 56 -22.87 -1.00 13.89
CA ASP A 56 -24.01 -0.31 14.48
C ASP A 56 -24.95 0.16 13.36
N THR A 57 -25.97 -0.65 13.09
CA THR A 57 -26.97 -0.38 12.06
C THR A 57 -27.79 0.89 12.32
N THR A 58 -27.80 1.42 13.54
CA THR A 58 -28.52 2.68 13.86
C THR A 58 -27.79 3.92 13.37
N LYS A 59 -26.46 3.84 13.25
CA LYS A 59 -25.61 4.91 12.68
C LYS A 59 -25.46 4.76 11.18
N GLY A 60 -25.52 3.53 10.68
CA GLY A 60 -25.40 3.23 9.26
C GLY A 60 -23.96 3.41 8.75
N GLN A 61 -23.84 3.38 7.43
CA GLN A 61 -22.57 3.58 6.73
C GLN A 61 -22.38 5.06 6.41
N GLU A 62 -21.15 5.56 6.57
CA GLU A 62 -20.74 6.89 6.17
C GLU A 62 -19.76 6.81 4.98
N LEU A 63 -20.01 7.59 3.91
CA LEU A 63 -19.05 7.73 2.81
C LEU A 63 -17.99 8.77 3.22
N ILE A 64 -16.73 8.34 3.33
CA ILE A 64 -15.62 9.22 3.67
C ILE A 64 -15.02 9.82 2.40
N LEU A 65 -14.62 8.97 1.46
CA LEU A 65 -14.04 9.38 0.19
C LEU A 65 -14.64 8.54 -0.94
N GLY A 66 -15.08 9.19 -2.00
CA GLY A 66 -15.56 8.56 -3.24
C GLY A 66 -15.05 9.32 -4.46
N GLY A 67 -15.59 8.99 -5.63
CA GLY A 67 -15.11 9.55 -6.90
C GLY A 67 -13.70 9.08 -7.26
N ILE A 68 -13.29 7.92 -6.72
CA ILE A 68 -12.16 7.13 -7.20
C ILE A 68 -12.75 6.18 -8.23
N ARG A 69 -12.21 6.14 -9.44
CA ARG A 69 -12.68 5.17 -10.43
C ARG A 69 -12.30 3.79 -9.90
N GLY A 70 -13.23 2.84 -9.98
CA GLY A 70 -12.94 1.43 -9.77
C GLY A 70 -12.92 0.68 -11.10
N ASP A 71 -12.28 -0.47 -11.12
CA ASP A 71 -12.28 -1.41 -12.23
C ASP A 71 -12.26 -2.86 -11.70
N THR A 72 -12.20 -3.84 -12.59
CA THR A 72 -12.06 -5.26 -12.20
C THR A 72 -10.65 -5.62 -11.74
N ALA A 73 -9.66 -4.76 -11.98
CA ALA A 73 -8.26 -4.98 -11.63
C ALA A 73 -7.55 -3.65 -11.34
N HIS A 74 -6.46 -3.70 -10.58
CA HIS A 74 -5.64 -2.54 -10.17
C HIS A 74 -6.43 -1.46 -9.42
N ASN A 75 -7.26 -1.88 -8.46
CA ASN A 75 -7.96 -0.95 -7.57
C ASN A 75 -7.05 -0.42 -6.45
N GLY A 76 -5.99 -1.16 -6.10
CA GLY A 76 -5.19 -0.91 -4.90
C GLY A 76 -6.04 -1.16 -3.65
N GLY A 77 -6.16 -0.14 -2.80
CA GLY A 77 -7.16 -0.13 -1.73
C GLY A 77 -6.62 -0.32 -0.31
N HIS A 78 -5.31 -0.42 -0.11
CA HIS A 78 -4.77 -0.50 1.24
C HIS A 78 -5.01 0.81 2.02
N LEU A 79 -5.27 0.68 3.31
CA LEU A 79 -5.60 1.77 4.22
C LEU A 79 -4.68 1.73 5.44
N LYS A 80 -4.10 2.87 5.82
CA LYS A 80 -3.35 2.95 7.08
C LYS A 80 -3.37 4.34 7.70
N PHE A 81 -3.58 4.38 9.00
CA PHE A 81 -3.42 5.60 9.77
C PHE A 81 -1.96 5.83 10.15
N ASP A 82 -1.53 7.09 10.09
CA ASP A 82 -0.32 7.52 10.80
C ASP A 82 -0.61 7.83 12.28
N SER A 83 0.44 8.14 13.03
CA SER A 83 0.35 8.51 14.45
C SER A 83 -0.31 9.88 14.69
N GLN A 84 -0.58 10.65 13.64
CA GLN A 84 -1.24 11.96 13.70
C GLN A 84 -2.74 11.88 13.38
N GLY A 85 -3.26 10.68 13.07
CA GLY A 85 -4.66 10.48 12.71
C GLY A 85 -4.97 10.77 11.24
N ASN A 86 -3.96 10.90 10.38
CA ASN A 86 -4.18 10.97 8.94
C ASN A 86 -4.33 9.56 8.38
N LEU A 87 -5.35 9.36 7.54
CA LEU A 87 -5.57 8.15 6.79
C LEU A 87 -4.86 8.25 5.44
N TYR A 88 -3.92 7.35 5.19
CA TYR A 88 -3.28 7.12 3.90
C TYR A 88 -4.03 6.03 3.16
N ILE A 89 -4.20 6.23 1.85
CA ILE A 89 -5.02 5.37 0.98
C ILE A 89 -4.23 5.19 -0.30
N THR A 90 -3.97 3.96 -0.73
CA THR A 90 -3.40 3.71 -2.06
C THR A 90 -4.50 3.38 -3.05
N THR A 91 -4.44 3.99 -4.23
CA THR A 91 -5.34 3.71 -5.35
C THR A 91 -4.50 3.24 -6.53
N GLY A 92 -4.99 2.24 -7.25
CA GLY A 92 -4.34 1.79 -8.48
C GLY A 92 -4.81 2.56 -9.71
N ASP A 93 -4.20 2.24 -10.83
CA ASP A 93 -4.43 2.89 -12.10
C ASP A 93 -5.57 2.26 -12.91
N ASN A 94 -6.41 1.43 -12.29
CA ASN A 94 -7.63 0.90 -12.91
C ASN A 94 -7.41 0.12 -14.22
N PHE A 95 -6.30 -0.61 -14.31
CA PHE A 95 -5.97 -1.48 -15.44
C PHE A 95 -5.86 -0.74 -16.78
N PHE A 96 -5.56 0.56 -16.74
CA PHE A 96 -5.27 1.33 -17.95
C PHE A 96 -4.00 0.79 -18.60
N ILE A 97 -4.08 0.52 -19.91
CA ILE A 97 -2.91 0.08 -20.68
C ILE A 97 -2.11 1.33 -21.08
N PRO A 98 -0.78 1.37 -20.81
CA PRO A 98 0.06 2.49 -21.23
C PRO A 98 -0.06 2.79 -22.73
N PRO A 99 -0.01 4.07 -23.16
CA PRO A 99 0.33 5.27 -22.38
C PRO A 99 -0.91 6.00 -21.77
N ALA A 100 -2.00 5.28 -21.50
CA ALA A 100 -3.28 5.89 -21.10
C ALA A 100 -3.49 5.96 -19.58
N SER A 101 -2.47 5.68 -18.76
CA SER A 101 -2.64 5.62 -17.31
C SER A 101 -2.90 7.01 -16.69
N PRO A 102 -3.89 7.14 -15.79
CA PRO A 102 -4.17 8.40 -15.07
C PRO A 102 -3.19 8.67 -13.92
N ALA A 103 -2.19 7.82 -13.70
CA ALA A 103 -1.32 7.88 -12.53
C ALA A 103 -0.54 9.21 -12.40
N LEU A 104 -0.18 9.87 -13.51
CA LEU A 104 0.42 11.21 -13.52
C LEU A 104 -0.59 12.37 -13.61
N ASP A 105 -1.87 12.08 -13.88
CA ASP A 105 -2.92 13.09 -13.93
C ASP A 105 -3.31 13.52 -12.51
N LEU A 106 -3.07 14.79 -12.19
CA LEU A 106 -3.38 15.38 -10.89
C LEU A 106 -4.86 15.74 -10.71
N THR A 107 -5.67 15.65 -11.78
CA THR A 107 -7.12 15.83 -11.72
C THR A 107 -7.88 14.54 -11.35
N SER A 108 -7.18 13.39 -11.40
CA SER A 108 -7.68 12.09 -10.99
C SER A 108 -7.17 11.66 -9.61
N LEU A 109 -7.93 10.80 -8.92
CA LEU A 109 -7.50 10.09 -7.71
C LEU A 109 -6.84 8.74 -8.00
N ASP A 110 -6.77 8.31 -9.25
CA ASP A 110 -6.31 6.97 -9.64
C ASP A 110 -4.78 6.91 -9.74
N GLY A 111 -4.16 5.81 -9.31
CA GLY A 111 -2.70 5.64 -9.31
C GLY A 111 -1.98 6.56 -8.33
N LYS A 112 -2.53 6.73 -7.13
CA LYS A 112 -2.08 7.70 -6.12
C LYS A 112 -1.86 7.05 -4.76
N MET A 113 -1.02 7.69 -3.95
CA MET A 113 -1.16 7.64 -2.50
C MET A 113 -1.88 8.92 -2.08
N LEU A 114 -3.08 8.76 -1.53
CA LEU A 114 -3.89 9.84 -0.99
C LEU A 114 -3.66 9.96 0.51
N ARG A 115 -3.88 11.16 1.04
CA ARG A 115 -3.83 11.43 2.49
C ARG A 115 -4.92 12.42 2.89
N ILE A 116 -5.75 12.00 3.82
CA ILE A 116 -6.86 12.78 4.38
C ILE A 116 -6.88 12.68 5.91
N THR A 117 -7.56 13.59 6.60
CA THR A 117 -7.85 13.45 8.04
C THR A 117 -9.35 13.24 8.22
N PRO A 118 -9.83 12.03 8.56
CA PRO A 118 -11.25 11.81 8.81
C PRO A 118 -11.81 12.70 9.92
N LEU A 119 -13.06 13.12 9.78
CA LEU A 119 -13.77 13.99 10.72
C LEU A 119 -14.97 13.26 11.32
N ALA A 120 -15.29 13.55 12.58
CA ALA A 120 -16.47 13.00 13.24
C ALA A 120 -17.79 13.59 12.70
N THR A 121 -17.75 14.82 12.18
CA THR A 121 -18.88 15.50 11.55
C THR A 121 -18.44 16.17 10.25
N PRO A 122 -19.36 16.43 9.30
CA PRO A 122 -19.00 17.09 8.06
C PRO A 122 -18.29 18.43 8.29
N GLY A 123 -17.23 18.67 7.53
CA GLY A 123 -16.53 19.95 7.48
C GLY A 123 -17.34 21.02 6.75
N SER A 124 -16.75 22.21 6.57
CA SER A 124 -17.40 23.33 5.88
C SER A 124 -17.75 23.07 4.41
N ASN A 125 -17.07 22.11 3.78
CA ASN A 125 -17.34 21.63 2.42
C ASN A 125 -18.34 20.46 2.37
N GLY A 126 -18.90 20.05 3.52
CA GLY A 126 -19.83 18.92 3.63
C GLY A 126 -19.18 17.54 3.62
N LEU A 127 -17.84 17.45 3.55
CA LEU A 127 -17.12 16.18 3.53
C LEU A 127 -16.80 15.70 4.95
N LEU A 128 -16.75 14.38 5.16
CA LEU A 128 -16.36 13.74 6.43
C LEU A 128 -14.84 13.60 6.60
N TYR A 129 -14.08 14.44 5.91
CA TYR A 129 -12.63 14.54 6.07
C TYR A 129 -12.17 15.97 5.80
N SER A 130 -10.98 16.30 6.30
CA SER A 130 -10.22 17.49 5.90
C SER A 130 -8.97 17.10 5.13
N ILE A 131 -8.43 18.07 4.37
CA ILE A 131 -7.15 17.94 3.70
C ILE A 131 -6.04 18.40 4.67
N PRO A 132 -5.05 17.55 4.99
CA PRO A 132 -3.87 17.99 5.72
C PRO A 132 -3.20 19.15 4.99
N SER A 133 -2.92 20.24 5.70
CA SER A 133 -2.25 21.43 5.13
C SER A 133 -0.84 21.14 4.61
N THR A 134 -0.26 20.01 5.03
CA THR A 134 1.04 19.49 4.61
C THR A 134 0.96 18.62 3.36
N ASN A 135 -0.22 18.40 2.76
CA ASN A 135 -0.29 17.76 1.43
C ASN A 135 0.38 18.67 0.39
N PRO A 136 1.10 18.11 -0.60
CA PRO A 136 1.86 18.87 -1.60
C PRO A 136 0.99 19.85 -2.41
N PHE A 137 -0.30 19.56 -2.57
CA PHE A 137 -1.23 20.37 -3.37
C PHE A 137 -2.30 21.09 -2.54
N ALA A 138 -2.23 21.07 -1.21
CA ALA A 138 -3.26 21.64 -0.34
C ALA A 138 -3.54 23.13 -0.64
N SER A 139 -2.47 23.90 -0.86
CA SER A 139 -2.51 25.34 -1.15
C SER A 139 -2.63 25.68 -2.63
N SER A 140 -2.75 24.69 -3.53
CA SER A 140 -2.90 24.96 -4.96
C SER A 140 -4.14 25.82 -5.21
N SER A 141 -3.97 26.86 -6.02
CA SER A 141 -5.07 27.70 -6.52
C SER A 141 -5.77 27.08 -7.73
N ASP A 142 -5.18 26.05 -8.34
CA ASP A 142 -5.84 25.27 -9.38
C ASP A 142 -6.88 24.34 -8.74
N SER A 143 -8.16 24.61 -9.00
CA SER A 143 -9.28 23.84 -8.46
C SER A 143 -9.45 22.47 -9.09
N THR A 144 -8.76 22.19 -10.21
CA THR A 144 -8.83 20.88 -10.88
C THR A 144 -7.92 19.85 -10.22
N ILE A 145 -6.86 20.30 -9.53
CA ILE A 145 -5.94 19.40 -8.83
C ILE A 145 -6.61 18.82 -7.58
N ARG A 146 -6.59 17.49 -7.47
CA ARG A 146 -7.07 16.75 -6.31
C ARG A 146 -6.14 16.97 -5.12
N LYS A 147 -6.65 17.63 -4.08
CA LYS A 147 -5.87 18.03 -2.89
C LYS A 147 -5.63 16.87 -1.92
N GLU A 148 -6.34 15.76 -2.12
CA GLU A 148 -6.14 14.49 -1.43
C GLU A 148 -4.78 13.85 -1.78
N ILE A 149 -4.20 14.17 -2.94
CA ILE A 149 -2.95 13.56 -3.40
C ILE A 149 -1.80 13.90 -2.47
N TYR A 150 -1.14 12.85 -1.97
CA TYR A 150 0.13 12.92 -1.24
C TYR A 150 1.31 12.51 -2.12
N SER A 151 1.23 11.37 -2.80
CA SER A 151 2.16 10.93 -3.86
C SER A 151 1.37 10.41 -5.06
N TYR A 152 2.01 10.34 -6.23
CA TYR A 152 1.35 9.96 -7.48
C TYR A 152 2.29 9.17 -8.40
N GLY A 153 1.77 8.62 -9.50
CA GLY A 153 2.55 7.79 -10.41
C GLY A 153 2.63 6.32 -9.98
N LEU A 154 1.59 5.79 -9.32
CA LEU A 154 1.48 4.36 -8.96
C LEU A 154 0.70 3.59 -10.03
N ARG A 155 1.10 2.34 -10.29
CA ARG A 155 0.37 1.40 -11.16
C ARG A 155 -0.65 0.60 -10.37
N ASN A 156 -0.19 -0.44 -9.68
CA ASN A 156 -1.01 -1.32 -8.88
C ASN A 156 -0.36 -1.50 -7.50
N PRO A 157 -0.49 -0.50 -6.60
CA PRO A 157 0.03 -0.61 -5.24
C PRO A 157 -0.78 -1.65 -4.46
N PHE A 158 -0.13 -2.74 -4.03
CA PHE A 158 -0.80 -3.85 -3.36
C PHE A 158 -1.11 -3.49 -1.90
N THR A 159 -0.08 -3.35 -1.07
CA THR A 159 -0.17 -2.91 0.32
C THR A 159 1.03 -2.03 0.69
N PHE A 160 0.93 -1.31 1.81
CA PHE A 160 1.99 -0.40 2.27
C PHE A 160 2.02 -0.35 3.79
N ASP A 161 3.13 0.10 4.37
CA ASP A 161 3.18 0.37 5.80
C ASP A 161 3.79 1.74 6.12
N ILE A 162 3.42 2.28 7.28
CA ILE A 162 3.99 3.47 7.89
C ILE A 162 4.74 3.02 9.15
N ASP A 163 6.05 3.21 9.15
CA ASP A 163 6.89 2.95 10.30
C ASP A 163 6.50 3.90 11.45
N SER A 164 5.91 3.35 12.50
CA SER A 164 5.47 4.13 13.67
C SER A 164 6.60 4.84 14.42
N GLN A 165 7.86 4.40 14.28
CA GLN A 165 9.00 5.02 14.94
C GLN A 165 9.67 6.11 14.10
N THR A 166 9.72 5.92 12.79
CA THR A 166 10.50 6.81 11.90
C THR A 166 9.63 7.64 10.95
N GLY A 167 8.36 7.28 10.79
CA GLY A 167 7.46 7.87 9.80
C GLY A 167 7.75 7.44 8.36
N LYS A 168 8.63 6.46 8.13
CA LYS A 168 8.89 5.92 6.79
C LYS A 168 7.63 5.31 6.19
N ILE A 169 7.40 5.51 4.91
CA ILE A 169 6.25 4.93 4.20
C ILE A 169 6.76 4.11 3.02
N TYR A 170 6.66 2.78 3.11
CA TYR A 170 7.04 1.88 2.03
C TYR A 170 5.82 1.22 1.41
N ILE A 171 5.78 1.23 0.08
CA ILE A 171 4.68 0.73 -0.74
C ILE A 171 5.20 -0.42 -1.59
N ASN A 172 4.49 -1.53 -1.55
CA ASN A 172 4.68 -2.63 -2.48
C ASN A 172 3.89 -2.33 -3.75
N ALA A 173 4.60 -2.14 -4.86
CA ALA A 173 4.02 -1.72 -6.13
C ALA A 173 4.30 -2.76 -7.22
N VAL A 174 3.20 -3.33 -7.73
CA VAL A 174 3.20 -4.37 -8.75
C VAL A 174 3.46 -3.79 -10.12
N GLY A 175 4.50 -4.32 -10.78
CA GLY A 175 4.96 -3.91 -12.10
C GLY A 175 4.04 -4.36 -13.22
N TYR A 176 4.37 -3.98 -14.44
CA TYR A 176 3.62 -4.38 -15.62
C TYR A 176 4.13 -5.68 -16.25
N HIS A 177 5.39 -5.70 -16.67
CA HIS A 177 6.05 -6.83 -17.35
C HIS A 177 7.43 -7.16 -16.82
N THR A 178 8.04 -6.26 -16.05
CA THR A 178 9.49 -6.32 -15.82
C THR A 178 9.85 -6.34 -14.36
N TRP A 179 9.24 -5.50 -13.52
CA TRP A 179 9.77 -5.21 -12.19
C TRP A 179 8.71 -5.16 -11.11
N GLU A 180 8.96 -5.90 -10.05
CA GLU A 180 8.34 -5.66 -8.76
C GLU A 180 9.16 -4.67 -7.95
N THR A 181 8.49 -3.78 -7.19
CA THR A 181 9.18 -2.66 -6.53
C THR A 181 8.70 -2.38 -5.11
N VAL A 182 9.65 -1.97 -4.27
CA VAL A 182 9.37 -1.28 -2.99
C VAL A 182 9.65 0.21 -3.19
N LEU A 183 8.61 1.03 -3.12
CA LEU A 183 8.67 2.48 -3.30
C LEU A 183 8.70 3.19 -1.94
N ASP A 184 9.43 4.31 -1.86
CA ASP A 184 9.54 5.10 -0.62
C ASP A 184 8.81 6.44 -0.74
N SER A 185 7.63 6.49 -0.11
CA SER A 185 6.76 7.66 -0.01
C SER A 185 6.88 8.38 1.34
N THR A 186 7.99 8.27 2.06
CA THR A 186 8.22 9.02 3.32
C THR A 186 8.04 10.54 3.14
N THR A 187 8.26 11.02 1.92
CA THR A 187 7.89 12.36 1.45
C THR A 187 7.02 12.25 0.20
N PRO A 188 6.21 13.28 -0.14
CA PRO A 188 5.51 13.36 -1.42
C PRO A 188 6.43 13.13 -2.61
N VAL A 189 6.08 12.21 -3.50
CA VAL A 189 6.92 11.78 -4.62
C VAL A 189 6.08 11.54 -5.88
N ASN A 190 6.71 11.77 -7.04
CA ASN A 190 6.25 11.26 -8.34
C ASN A 190 6.94 9.91 -8.61
N PHE A 191 6.21 8.81 -8.61
CA PHE A 191 6.76 7.48 -8.89
C PHE A 191 6.83 7.16 -10.38
N GLY A 192 6.27 8.03 -11.23
CA GLY A 192 6.58 8.03 -12.66
C GLY A 192 5.78 7.07 -13.53
N TRP A 193 4.97 6.16 -12.98
CA TRP A 193 4.07 5.34 -13.80
C TRP A 193 3.10 6.23 -14.60
N ASP A 194 2.88 6.02 -15.90
CA ASP A 194 3.30 4.86 -16.72
C ASP A 194 4.58 5.05 -17.54
N GLN A 195 5.32 6.13 -17.29
CA GLN A 195 6.58 6.40 -17.96
C GLN A 195 7.73 5.55 -17.41
N TYR A 196 7.60 5.07 -16.17
CA TYR A 196 8.58 4.26 -15.45
C TYR A 196 7.93 3.13 -14.67
N GLU A 197 8.53 1.94 -14.74
CA GLU A 197 8.02 0.71 -14.12
C GLU A 197 8.94 0.16 -13.02
N GLY A 198 10.22 0.52 -13.03
CA GLY A 198 11.22 0.01 -12.09
C GLY A 198 12.43 0.93 -12.00
N PRO A 199 13.65 0.42 -11.78
CA PRO A 199 14.83 1.27 -11.72
C PRO A 199 15.02 1.97 -13.06
N THR A 200 15.09 3.29 -13.03
CA THR A 200 15.45 4.04 -14.22
C THR A 200 16.94 4.29 -14.19
N ILE A 201 17.59 4.07 -15.32
CA ILE A 201 18.97 4.53 -15.47
C ILE A 201 18.89 6.06 -15.69
N GLY A 202 18.90 6.82 -14.60
CA GLY A 202 19.07 8.27 -14.61
C GLY A 202 17.86 9.12 -15.03
N ASN A 203 16.62 8.67 -14.80
CA ASN A 203 15.39 9.39 -15.14
C ASN A 203 15.41 9.97 -16.58
N PRO A 204 15.49 9.13 -17.64
CA PRO A 204 15.69 9.58 -19.02
C PRO A 204 14.57 10.49 -19.57
N LYS A 205 13.38 10.49 -18.96
CA LYS A 205 12.24 11.37 -19.25
C LYS A 205 12.27 12.71 -18.50
N ASN A 206 13.22 12.92 -17.59
CA ASN A 206 13.37 14.12 -16.77
C ASN A 206 12.09 14.51 -16.00
N LEU A 207 11.36 13.53 -15.46
CA LEU A 207 10.19 13.82 -14.63
C LEU A 207 10.61 14.53 -13.35
N ALA A 208 9.97 15.67 -13.07
CA ALA A 208 10.22 16.43 -11.84
C ALA A 208 9.82 15.61 -10.62
N ASN A 209 10.66 15.66 -9.57
CA ASN A 209 10.47 14.93 -8.31
C ASN A 209 10.31 13.40 -8.48
N TYR A 210 10.82 12.84 -9.58
CA TYR A 210 10.92 11.39 -9.73
C TYR A 210 11.93 10.81 -8.74
N LYS A 211 11.56 9.71 -8.11
CA LYS A 211 12.41 8.98 -7.16
C LYS A 211 12.45 7.51 -7.55
N GLU A 212 13.66 6.98 -7.64
CA GLU A 212 13.87 5.55 -7.89
C GLU A 212 13.23 4.69 -6.78
N PRO A 213 12.81 3.46 -7.12
CA PRO A 213 12.45 2.48 -6.11
C PRO A 213 13.57 2.25 -5.10
N THR A 214 13.20 1.99 -3.85
CA THR A 214 14.17 1.63 -2.79
C THR A 214 14.75 0.25 -3.04
N TYR A 215 13.92 -0.65 -3.56
CA TYR A 215 14.30 -2.00 -3.98
C TYR A 215 13.45 -2.44 -5.17
N TRP A 216 13.99 -3.36 -5.96
CA TRP A 216 13.30 -3.97 -7.08
C TRP A 216 13.90 -5.34 -7.42
N TYR A 217 13.09 -6.18 -8.06
CA TYR A 217 13.48 -7.48 -8.59
C TYR A 217 12.68 -7.81 -9.85
N PRO A 218 13.26 -8.57 -10.81
CA PRO A 218 12.62 -8.82 -12.09
C PRO A 218 11.55 -9.91 -12.01
N HIS A 219 10.59 -9.90 -12.95
CA HIS A 219 9.62 -10.98 -13.23
C HIS A 219 10.25 -12.28 -13.78
N ALA A 220 11.51 -12.56 -13.44
CA ALA A 220 12.29 -13.66 -13.98
C ALA A 220 12.86 -14.58 -12.89
N GLY A 221 12.30 -14.56 -11.68
CA GLY A 221 12.76 -15.37 -10.55
C GLY A 221 14.22 -15.18 -10.13
N LEU A 222 14.84 -14.04 -10.50
CA LEU A 222 16.21 -13.71 -10.13
C LEU A 222 16.21 -13.01 -8.77
N GLU A 223 16.30 -13.83 -7.73
CA GLU A 223 16.45 -13.52 -6.32
C GLU A 223 15.14 -13.36 -5.50
N PRO A 224 15.08 -13.91 -4.26
CA PRO A 224 16.13 -14.68 -3.62
C PRO A 224 16.04 -16.19 -3.95
N THR A 225 16.95 -16.62 -4.83
CA THR A 225 17.37 -17.99 -5.15
C THR A 225 16.33 -19.04 -5.65
N THR A 226 15.91 -18.88 -6.92
CA THR A 226 15.50 -19.92 -7.90
C THR A 226 14.20 -20.74 -7.70
N GLY A 227 13.11 -20.28 -8.34
CA GLY A 227 11.92 -21.01 -8.80
C GLY A 227 10.62 -20.56 -8.10
N PHE A 228 9.57 -20.04 -8.76
CA PHE A 228 8.87 -20.55 -9.96
C PHE A 228 8.40 -19.46 -10.97
N VAL A 229 8.20 -19.93 -12.22
CA VAL A 229 7.69 -19.33 -13.49
C VAL A 229 7.78 -17.81 -13.65
N ALA A 230 8.62 -17.38 -14.60
CA ALA A 230 8.67 -16.00 -15.10
C ALA A 230 7.26 -15.47 -15.45
N ASP A 231 7.06 -14.18 -15.28
CA ASP A 231 5.84 -13.42 -15.59
C ASP A 231 4.66 -13.67 -14.63
N LEU A 232 4.88 -14.17 -13.42
CA LEU A 232 3.83 -14.39 -12.41
C LEU A 232 4.08 -13.64 -11.08
N GLU A 233 5.20 -12.94 -10.95
CA GLU A 233 5.58 -12.19 -9.75
C GLU A 233 4.64 -11.01 -9.49
N ALA A 234 4.23 -10.88 -8.23
CA ALA A 234 3.47 -9.74 -7.74
C ALA A 234 3.81 -9.54 -6.27
N ILE A 235 4.45 -8.41 -5.95
CA ILE A 235 4.87 -8.06 -4.61
C ILE A 235 3.66 -7.77 -3.72
N THR A 236 3.62 -8.42 -2.55
CA THR A 236 2.47 -8.40 -1.65
C THR A 236 2.89 -8.25 -0.19
N GLY A 237 1.92 -8.17 0.72
CA GLY A 237 2.17 -7.98 2.15
C GLY A 237 2.85 -6.63 2.44
N GLY A 238 3.31 -6.41 3.66
CA GLY A 238 3.97 -5.13 3.96
C GLY A 238 3.89 -4.79 5.42
N ALA A 239 4.98 -4.94 6.16
CA ALA A 239 5.03 -4.50 7.55
C ALA A 239 6.42 -4.09 8.01
N PHE A 240 6.54 -2.91 8.62
CA PHE A 240 7.72 -2.54 9.38
C PHE A 240 7.77 -3.33 10.68
N TYR A 241 8.95 -3.87 10.99
CA TYR A 241 9.16 -4.61 12.22
C TYR A 241 9.88 -3.79 13.27
N HIS A 242 9.21 -3.65 14.41
CA HIS A 242 9.78 -3.13 15.64
C HIS A 242 9.34 -3.99 16.81
N SER A 243 10.29 -4.47 17.60
CA SER A 243 10.01 -5.22 18.82
C SER A 243 11.00 -4.85 19.91
N THR A 244 10.51 -4.75 21.15
CA THR A 244 11.36 -4.69 22.35
C THR A 244 11.82 -6.07 22.81
N GLY A 245 11.31 -7.15 22.21
CA GLY A 245 11.67 -8.52 22.54
C GLY A 245 12.74 -9.10 21.61
N THR A 246 13.09 -10.36 21.86
CA THR A 246 14.13 -11.12 21.14
C THR A 246 13.54 -12.16 20.18
N GLN A 247 12.29 -11.96 19.74
CA GLN A 247 11.59 -12.94 18.90
C GLN A 247 12.30 -13.13 17.55
N TYR A 248 12.82 -12.05 16.98
CA TYR A 248 13.59 -12.06 15.73
C TYR A 248 15.01 -11.49 15.95
N PRO A 249 15.98 -11.85 15.09
CA PRO A 249 17.33 -11.30 15.16
C PRO A 249 17.34 -9.78 15.16
N SER A 250 18.25 -9.20 15.93
CA SER A 250 18.36 -7.73 16.09
C SER A 250 18.60 -6.98 14.77
N GLN A 251 19.22 -7.63 13.78
CA GLN A 251 19.44 -7.06 12.44
C GLN A 251 18.15 -6.78 11.65
N LEU A 252 17.02 -7.38 12.05
CA LEU A 252 15.71 -7.15 11.43
C LEU A 252 14.95 -5.98 12.04
N GLN A 253 15.45 -5.36 13.13
CA GLN A 253 14.79 -4.20 13.74
C GLN A 253 14.76 -3.02 12.77
N GLY A 254 13.56 -2.47 12.53
CA GLY A 254 13.29 -1.45 11.52
C GLY A 254 13.26 -1.95 10.08
N ALA A 255 13.36 -3.26 9.85
CA ALA A 255 13.24 -3.84 8.50
C ALA A 255 11.78 -3.77 8.03
N TYR A 256 11.58 -3.70 6.73
CA TYR A 256 10.27 -3.77 6.09
C TYR A 256 10.09 -5.15 5.45
N PHE A 257 9.10 -5.89 5.93
CA PHE A 257 8.78 -7.23 5.46
C PHE A 257 7.80 -7.15 4.30
N PHE A 258 8.05 -7.95 3.27
CA PHE A 258 7.16 -8.13 2.12
C PHE A 258 7.19 -9.59 1.65
N GLY A 259 6.21 -9.95 0.84
CA GLY A 259 6.14 -11.23 0.15
C GLY A 259 5.98 -11.07 -1.35
N ASP A 260 5.78 -12.19 -2.02
CA ASP A 260 5.40 -12.23 -3.43
C ASP A 260 4.36 -13.33 -3.64
N TYR A 261 3.29 -12.97 -4.37
CA TYR A 261 2.13 -13.79 -4.67
C TYR A 261 2.46 -15.16 -5.27
N ALA A 262 3.43 -15.22 -6.19
CA ALA A 262 3.75 -16.43 -6.95
C ALA A 262 4.95 -17.20 -6.40
N ILE A 263 5.85 -16.54 -5.67
CA ILE A 263 7.11 -17.16 -5.23
C ILE A 263 6.99 -17.79 -3.82
N GLY A 264 6.02 -17.37 -2.99
CA GLY A 264 5.76 -18.03 -1.70
C GLY A 264 6.88 -17.84 -0.67
N TYR A 265 7.35 -16.60 -0.52
CA TYR A 265 8.37 -16.22 0.47
C TYR A 265 7.92 -15.08 1.39
N ILE A 266 8.72 -14.84 2.43
CA ILE A 266 8.76 -13.60 3.19
C ILE A 266 10.21 -13.09 3.16
N VAL A 267 10.39 -11.84 2.74
CA VAL A 267 11.67 -11.16 2.61
C VAL A 267 11.66 -9.91 3.49
N ALA A 268 12.79 -9.60 4.11
CA ALA A 268 12.99 -8.38 4.88
C ALA A 268 13.92 -7.43 4.14
N LEU A 269 13.43 -6.25 3.78
CA LEU A 269 14.23 -5.11 3.33
C LEU A 269 14.91 -4.48 4.53
N LEU A 270 16.24 -4.54 4.56
CA LEU A 270 17.03 -4.17 5.72
C LEU A 270 17.18 -2.65 5.87
N PRO A 271 17.25 -2.12 7.10
CA PRO A 271 17.42 -0.68 7.33
C PRO A 271 18.73 -0.16 6.74
N THR A 272 18.65 0.92 5.95
CA THR A 272 19.80 1.53 5.28
C THR A 272 20.88 2.09 6.22
N GLY A 273 20.50 2.48 7.46
CA GLY A 273 21.44 3.00 8.45
C GLY A 273 22.44 1.97 8.96
N THR A 274 22.09 0.68 8.91
CA THR A 274 22.95 -0.44 9.31
C THR A 274 23.44 -1.22 8.09
N ASN A 275 22.61 -1.33 7.06
CA ASN A 275 22.88 -2.08 5.84
C ASN A 275 22.81 -1.14 4.63
N PRO A 276 23.91 -0.47 4.25
CA PRO A 276 23.89 0.52 3.17
C PRO A 276 23.50 -0.11 1.83
N PRO A 277 22.82 0.62 0.92
CA PRO A 277 22.47 0.12 -0.41
C PRO A 277 23.69 -0.44 -1.17
N GLN A 278 23.46 -1.47 -1.99
CA GLN A 278 24.47 -2.06 -2.87
C GLN A 278 24.15 -1.77 -4.33
N MET A 279 25.19 -1.68 -5.16
CA MET A 279 25.02 -1.50 -6.60
C MET A 279 24.40 -2.76 -7.19
N ASP A 280 23.25 -2.61 -7.86
CA ASP A 280 22.66 -3.68 -8.65
C ASP A 280 23.59 -4.01 -9.84
N PRO A 281 24.06 -5.26 -10.01
CA PRO A 281 25.04 -5.59 -11.05
C PRO A 281 24.54 -5.39 -12.47
N ALA A 282 23.23 -5.48 -12.70
CA ALA A 282 22.64 -5.39 -14.04
C ALA A 282 22.37 -3.94 -14.46
N SER A 283 21.78 -3.13 -13.58
CA SER A 283 21.40 -1.75 -13.86
C SER A 283 22.47 -0.72 -13.48
N GLY A 284 23.37 -1.07 -12.55
CA GLY A 284 24.33 -0.12 -11.98
C GLY A 284 23.67 0.96 -11.11
N VAL A 285 22.46 0.72 -10.60
CA VAL A 285 21.75 1.62 -9.68
C VAL A 285 21.84 1.05 -8.25
N PRO A 286 22.13 1.86 -7.21
CA PRO A 286 22.10 1.38 -5.83
C PRO A 286 20.68 0.94 -5.43
N LYS A 287 20.55 -0.26 -4.84
CA LYS A 287 19.31 -0.76 -4.24
C LYS A 287 19.51 -1.22 -2.80
N ALA A 288 18.46 -1.13 -1.99
CA ALA A 288 18.50 -1.61 -0.61
C ALA A 288 18.86 -3.10 -0.54
N GLN A 289 19.44 -3.51 0.58
CA GLN A 289 19.74 -4.92 0.82
C GLN A 289 18.49 -5.62 1.35
N VAL A 290 18.33 -6.88 0.96
CA VAL A 290 17.25 -7.75 1.46
C VAL A 290 17.83 -9.01 2.08
N GLN A 291 17.07 -9.60 3.01
CA GLN A 291 17.33 -10.91 3.57
C GLN A 291 16.07 -11.77 3.43
N THR A 292 16.20 -12.95 2.84
CA THR A 292 15.12 -13.96 2.87
C THR A 292 14.91 -14.43 4.30
N VAL A 293 13.68 -14.35 4.77
CA VAL A 293 13.32 -14.77 6.13
C VAL A 293 12.63 -16.13 6.11
N MET A 294 11.77 -16.36 5.12
CA MET A 294 11.08 -17.63 4.93
C MET A 294 10.89 -17.89 3.44
N SER A 295 11.02 -19.15 3.04
CA SER A 295 10.75 -19.62 1.67
C SER A 295 10.00 -20.96 1.73
N GLY A 296 9.37 -21.33 0.61
CA GLY A 296 8.62 -22.58 0.51
C GLY A 296 7.25 -22.54 1.17
N LEU A 297 6.64 -21.35 1.30
CA LEU A 297 5.25 -21.23 1.71
C LEU A 297 4.35 -21.84 0.63
N SER A 298 3.33 -22.59 1.05
CA SER A 298 2.34 -23.15 0.12
C SER A 298 1.45 -22.08 -0.50
N PHE A 299 1.21 -20.99 0.23
CA PHE A 299 0.47 -19.82 -0.24
C PHE A 299 1.22 -18.56 0.17
N ALA A 300 1.28 -17.60 -0.74
CA ALA A 300 1.92 -16.33 -0.49
C ALA A 300 1.13 -15.48 0.52
N PRO A 301 1.83 -14.71 1.36
CA PRO A 301 1.20 -13.71 2.21
C PRO A 301 0.67 -12.56 1.35
N ILE A 302 -0.57 -12.13 1.58
CA ILE A 302 -1.18 -10.98 0.90
C ILE A 302 -1.21 -9.74 1.78
N ASP A 303 -1.30 -9.92 3.09
CA ASP A 303 -1.22 -8.83 4.06
C ASP A 303 -0.38 -9.25 5.25
N MET A 304 0.27 -8.28 5.89
CA MET A 304 1.15 -8.51 7.04
C MET A 304 0.93 -7.44 8.10
N SER A 305 1.08 -7.83 9.36
CA SER A 305 1.07 -6.88 10.47
C SER A 305 1.96 -7.36 11.59
N VAL A 306 2.61 -6.41 12.27
CA VAL A 306 3.40 -6.71 13.46
C VAL A 306 2.57 -6.42 14.70
N TRP A 307 2.38 -7.44 15.52
CA TRP A 307 1.69 -7.32 16.79
C TRP A 307 2.41 -8.10 17.88
N ASN A 308 2.57 -7.46 19.04
CA ASN A 308 3.24 -8.05 20.20
C ASN A 308 4.64 -8.64 19.88
N GLY A 309 5.40 -7.94 19.03
CA GLY A 309 6.75 -8.32 18.62
C GLY A 309 6.83 -9.52 17.67
N LYS A 310 5.71 -9.93 17.06
CA LYS A 310 5.67 -10.98 16.04
C LYS A 310 4.99 -10.48 14.78
N LEU A 311 5.47 -10.94 13.64
CA LEU A 311 4.86 -10.76 12.33
C LEU A 311 3.75 -11.79 12.14
N TYR A 312 2.54 -11.28 11.89
CA TYR A 312 1.39 -12.03 11.42
C TYR A 312 1.23 -11.78 9.94
N TYR A 313 0.73 -12.78 9.22
CA TYR A 313 0.35 -12.64 7.83
C TYR A 313 -0.93 -13.40 7.54
N VAL A 314 -1.69 -12.92 6.56
CA VAL A 314 -2.79 -13.67 5.96
C VAL A 314 -2.38 -14.12 4.56
N ASP A 315 -2.75 -15.34 4.18
CA ASP A 315 -2.48 -15.87 2.85
C ASP A 315 -3.72 -15.80 1.93
N LEU A 316 -3.52 -16.14 0.66
CA LEU A 316 -4.56 -16.09 -0.38
C LEU A 316 -5.78 -16.97 -0.12
N VAL A 317 -5.66 -18.00 0.70
CA VAL A 317 -6.78 -18.90 1.01
C VAL A 317 -7.41 -18.57 2.37
N GLY A 318 -6.98 -17.47 2.99
CA GLY A 318 -7.54 -16.93 4.22
C GLY A 318 -6.95 -17.51 5.50
N ASN A 319 -5.82 -18.23 5.44
CA ASN A 319 -5.16 -18.65 6.67
C ASN A 319 -4.47 -17.46 7.32
N VAL A 320 -4.63 -17.32 8.63
CA VAL A 320 -3.84 -16.39 9.45
C VAL A 320 -2.73 -17.17 10.13
N ALA A 321 -1.49 -16.75 9.91
CA ALA A 321 -0.32 -17.40 10.48
C ALA A 321 0.58 -16.38 11.19
N VAL A 322 1.40 -16.89 12.10
CA VAL A 322 2.43 -16.12 12.81
C VAL A 322 3.79 -16.66 12.43
N LEU A 323 4.66 -15.77 11.96
CA LEU A 323 6.05 -16.12 11.66
C LEU A 323 6.80 -16.31 12.98
N ASN A 324 7.30 -17.51 13.25
CA ASN A 324 8.23 -17.74 14.34
C ASN A 324 9.63 -17.94 13.75
N TYR A 325 10.60 -17.17 14.25
CA TYR A 325 11.99 -17.27 13.83
C TYR A 325 12.71 -18.14 14.87
N SER A 326 13.26 -19.28 14.43
CA SER A 326 14.01 -20.22 15.25
C SER A 326 15.48 -20.18 14.93
#